data_AF-A0A2N3LCW0-F1
#
_entry.id   AF-A0A2N3LCW0-F1
#
_cell.length_a   1.000
_cell.length_b   1.000
_cell.length_c   1.000
_cell.angle_alpha   90.00
_cell.angle_beta   90.00
_cell.angle_gamma   90.00
#
_symmetry.space_group_name_H-M   'P 1'
#
loop_
_entity.id
_entity.type
_entity.pdbx_description
1 polymer ?
#
loop_
_entity_poly.entity_id
_entity_poly.type
_entity_poly.pdbx_seq_one_letter_code
_entity_poly.pdbx_strand_id
1 'polypeptide(L)' 'MIKCKVCNQPLKETDDIMVVDGNIYEAVHDECHYRYISNMHMNNLVSLGELKEMINEYEETL' A
#
# COMPACT_ATOMS: atom_id res chain seq x y z
N MET A 1 17.11 13.57 12.29
CA MET A 1 15.90 12.79 12.65
C MET A 1 15.31 12.25 11.36
N ILE A 2 15.28 10.93 11.19
CA ILE A 2 14.75 10.28 9.99
C ILE A 2 13.22 10.25 10.08
N LYS A 3 12.53 10.52 8.97
CA LYS A 3 11.07 10.55 8.88
C LYS A 3 10.61 9.62 7.75
N CYS A 4 9.44 9.02 7.92
CA CYS A 4 8.79 8.28 6.86
C CYS A 4 8.47 9.20 5.68
N LYS A 5 8.89 8.82 4.47
CA LYS A 5 8.70 9.63 3.24
C LYS A 5 7.23 9.84 2.87
N VAL A 6 6.34 8.94 3.31
CA VAL A 6 4.91 8.94 2.97
C VAL A 6 4.08 9.72 4.01
N CYS A 7 4.18 9.37 5.29
CA CYS A 7 3.35 9.99 6.34
C CYS A 7 4.00 11.19 7.04
N ASN A 8 5.28 11.47 6.76
CA ASN A 8 6.10 12.54 7.37
C ASN A 8 6.26 12.45 8.91
N GLN A 9 5.87 11.36 9.53
CA GLN A 9 6.10 11.11 10.96
C GLN A 9 7.54 10.66 11.22
N PRO A 10 8.12 10.97 12.40
CA PRO A 10 9.42 10.44 12.81
C PRO A 10 9.40 8.91 12.86
N LEU A 11 10.49 8.28 12.39
CA LEU A 11 10.72 6.85 12.58
C LEU A 11 11.25 6.59 14.00
N LYS A 12 10.76 5.54 14.65
CA LYS A 12 11.16 5.10 15.99
C LYS A 12 11.84 3.74 15.93
N GLU A 13 12.60 3.39 16.98
CA GLU A 13 13.26 2.09 17.08
C GLU A 13 12.31 0.90 17.13
N THR A 14 11.06 1.14 17.53
CA THR A 14 9.99 0.13 17.56
C THR A 14 9.26 -0.03 16.23
N ASP A 15 9.56 0.80 15.24
CA ASP A 15 8.87 0.78 13.95
C ASP A 15 9.52 -0.26 13.02
N ASP A 16 8.70 -1.01 12.29
CA ASP A 16 9.15 -1.77 11.13
C ASP A 16 9.33 -0.80 9.94
N ILE A 17 10.55 -0.72 9.42
CA ILE A 17 10.97 0.27 8.42
C ILE A 17 11.38 -0.45 7.13
N MET A 18 10.78 -0.04 6.02
CA MET A 18 11.20 -0.46 4.69
C MET A 18 12.12 0.59 4.04
N VAL A 19 13.13 0.09 3.33
CA VAL A 19 14.07 0.89 2.54
C VAL A 19 14.17 0.26 1.16
N VAL A 20 13.71 0.97 0.13
CA VAL A 20 13.76 0.50 -1.26
C VAL A 20 15.17 0.73 -1.82
N ASP A 21 15.75 -0.29 -2.46
CA ASP A 21 17.07 -0.24 -3.11
C ASP A 21 18.22 0.30 -2.23
N GLY A 22 18.11 0.16 -0.91
CA GLY A 22 19.09 0.68 0.05
C GLY A 22 19.11 2.20 0.18
N ASN A 23 18.15 2.91 -0.43
CA ASN A 23 18.05 4.37 -0.35
C ASN A 23 17.42 4.84 0.97
N ILE A 24 18.26 5.13 1.96
CA ILE A 24 17.84 5.59 3.29
C ILE A 24 17.03 6.91 3.30
N TYR A 25 17.08 7.69 2.21
CA TYR A 25 16.29 8.93 2.08
C TYR A 25 14.83 8.66 1.70
N GLU A 26 14.52 7.43 1.32
CA GLU A 26 13.17 6.95 0.97
C GLU A 26 12.65 5.91 1.98
N ALA A 27 13.20 5.91 3.19
CA ALA A 27 12.71 5.08 4.27
C ALA A 27 11.23 5.38 4.59
N VAL A 28 10.45 4.34 4.78
CA VAL A 28 9.00 4.42 5.06
C VAL A 28 8.62 3.39 6.12
N HIS A 29 7.55 3.66 6.88
CA HIS A 29 6.89 2.62 7.67
C HIS A 29 6.42 1.49 6.76
N ASP A 30 6.51 0.24 7.21
CA ASP A 30 6.01 -0.93 6.47
C ASP A 30 4.56 -0.73 5.97
N GLU A 31 3.66 -0.30 6.85
CA GLU A 31 2.26 0.02 6.49
C GLU A 31 2.13 1.12 5.42
N CYS A 32 3.04 2.10 5.42
CA CYS A 32 3.05 3.18 4.46
C CYS A 32 3.56 2.70 3.09
N HIS A 33 4.52 1.78 3.08
CA HIS A 33 4.99 1.14 1.85
C HIS A 33 3.89 0.31 1.21
N TYR A 34 3.16 -0.48 2.00
CA TYR A 34 2.02 -1.25 1.49
C TYR A 34 0.95 -0.35 0.87
N ARG A 35 0.60 0.76 1.54
CA ARG A 35 -0.32 1.76 0.99
C ARG A 35 0.22 2.38 -0.30
N TYR A 36 1.50 2.70 -0.36
CA TYR A 36 2.12 3.26 -1.55
C TYR A 36 2.04 2.29 -2.75
N ILE A 37 2.44 1.04 -2.57
CA ILE A 37 2.30 -0.01 -3.61
C ILE A 37 0.84 -0.19 -4.02
N SER A 38 -0.06 -0.22 -3.03
CA SER A 38 -1.49 -0.39 -3.28
C SER A 38 -2.08 0.75 -4.11
N ASN A 39 -1.52 1.96 -4.05
CA ASN A 39 -1.95 3.12 -4.85
C ASN A 39 -1.18 3.26 -6.18
N MET A 40 -0.04 2.57 -6.34
CA MET A 40 0.81 2.62 -7.54
C MET A 40 0.38 1.62 -8.62
N HIS A 41 -0.05 0.43 -8.21
CA HIS A 41 -0.75 -0.47 -9.12
C HIS A 41 -2.17 0.05 -9.33
N MET A 42 -2.75 -0.12 -10.53
CA MET A 42 -4.14 0.26 -10.86
C MET A 42 -5.14 -0.63 -10.10
N ASN A 43 -5.04 -0.63 -8.78
CA ASN A 43 -5.89 -1.38 -7.90
C ASN A 43 -7.19 -0.60 -7.73
N ASN A 44 -8.30 -1.26 -8.04
CA ASN A 44 -9.61 -0.72 -7.75
C ASN A 44 -9.96 -1.09 -6.31
N LEU A 45 -10.18 -0.07 -5.47
CA LEU A 45 -10.85 -0.28 -4.20
C LEU A 45 -12.33 -0.45 -4.48
N VAL A 46 -12.84 -1.66 -4.25
CA VAL A 46 -14.25 -2.01 -4.38
C VAL A 46 -14.80 -2.43 -3.03
N SER A 47 -16.07 -2.11 -2.78
CA SER A 47 -16.83 -2.65 -1.66
C SER A 47 -17.08 -4.14 -1.84
N LEU A 48 -17.48 -4.82 -0.76
CA LEU A 48 -17.85 -6.23 -0.82
C LEU A 48 -19.05 -6.48 -1.75
N GLY A 49 -19.96 -5.50 -1.90
CA GLY A 49 -21.09 -5.59 -2.83
C GLY A 49 -20.63 -5.57 -4.28
N GLU A 50 -19.84 -4.56 -4.64
CA GLU A 50 -19.25 -4.42 -5.98
C GLU A 50 -18.39 -5.63 -6.35
N LEU A 51 -17.59 -6.16 -5.41
CA LEU A 51 -16.81 -7.38 -5.66
C LEU A 51 -17.71 -8.59 -6.01
N LYS A 52 -18.85 -8.75 -5.32
CA LYS A 52 -19.80 -9.84 -5.62
C LYS A 52 -20.44 -9.66 -6.99
N GLU A 53 -20.78 -8.44 -7.37
CA GLU A 53 -21.32 -8.12 -8.70
C GLU A 53 -20.30 -8.47 -9.80
N MET A 54 -19.05 -8.05 -9.64
CA MET A 54 -17.97 -8.38 -10.59
C MET A 54 -17.76 -9.89 -10.77
N ILE A 55 -17.87 -10.67 -9.68
CA ILE A 55 -17.75 -12.13 -9.73
C ILE A 55 -18.91 -12.74 -10.53
N ASN A 56 -20.14 -12.32 -10.25
CA ASN A 56 -21.32 -12.82 -10.96
C ASN A 56 -21.24 -12.48 -12.46
N GLU A 57 -20.88 -11.25 -12.83
CA GLU A 57 -20.70 -10.83 -14.22
C GLU A 57 -19.64 -11.67 -14.93
N TYR A 58 -18.51 -11.96 -14.26
CA TYR A 58 -17.46 -12.80 -14.82
C TYR A 58 -17.95 -14.23 -15.09
N GLU A 59 -18.68 -14.83 -14.16
CA GLU A 59 -19.23 -16.19 -14.30
C GLU A 59 -20.29 -16.28 -15.43
N GLU A 60 -21.07 -15.24 -15.67
CA GLU A 60 -22.05 -15.19 -16.78
C GLU A 60 -21.39 -15.08 -18.16
N THR A 61 -20.12 -14.68 -18.23
CA THR A 61 -19.35 -14.55 -19.49
C THR A 61 -18.53 -15.78 -19.86
N LEU A 62 -18.53 -16.82 -19.01
CA LEU A 62 -17.89 -18.12 -19.25
C LEU A 62 -18.85 -19.11 -19.93
#